data_AF-A0A1F7F4F4-F1
#
_entry.id   AF-A0A1F7F4F4-F1
#
_cell.length_a   1.000
_cell.length_b   1.000
_cell.length_c   1.000
_cell.angle_alpha   90.00
_cell.angle_beta   90.00
_cell.angle_gamma   90.00
#
_symmetry.space_group_name_H-M   'P 1'
#
loop_
_entity.id
_entity.type
_entity.pdbx_description
1 polymer ?
#
loop_
_entity_poly.entity_id
_entity_poly.type
_entity_poly.pdbx_seq_one_letter_code
_entity_poly.pdbx_strand_id
1 'polypeptide(L)' 'MKFIDFLRSVKDEKRTISITFGDKLSLTCSIIETYDDFIKVNLMTFDKTTTAFSPTQKISFVPVSTISFVEILR' A
#
# COMPACT_ATOMS: atom_id res chain seq x y z
N MET A 1 10.46 -6.64 -15.58
CA MET A 1 9.57 -6.84 -14.42
C MET A 1 8.40 -5.89 -14.58
N LYS A 2 7.15 -6.36 -14.58
CA LYS A 2 6.00 -5.46 -14.65
C LYS A 2 5.79 -4.83 -13.27
N PHE A 3 5.26 -3.61 -13.21
CA PHE A 3 5.01 -2.92 -11.94
C PHE A 3 4.10 -3.74 -11.00
N ILE A 4 3.14 -4.50 -11.55
CA ILE A 4 2.29 -5.39 -10.75
C ILE A 4 3.06 -6.54 -10.10
N ASP A 5 4.16 -7.02 -10.68
CA ASP A 5 4.99 -8.07 -10.09
C ASP A 5 5.71 -7.56 -8.83
N PHE A 6 6.11 -6.28 -8.82
CA PHE A 6 6.65 -5.61 -7.64
C PHE A 6 5.58 -5.48 -6.54
N LEU A 7 4.35 -5.09 -6.89
CA LEU A 7 3.26 -5.01 -5.90
C LEU A 7 2.92 -6.39 -5.31
N ARG A 8 3.03 -7.46 -6.11
CA ARG A 8 2.89 -8.85 -5.62
C ARG A 8 3.99 -9.22 -4.63
N SER A 9 5.26 -8.91 -4.91
CA SER A 9 6.35 -9.20 -3.97
C SER A 9 6.19 -8.43 -2.65
N VAL A 10 5.76 -7.17 -2.71
CA VAL A 10 5.46 -6.35 -1.53
C VAL A 10 4.35 -6.97 -0.67
N LYS A 11 3.30 -7.51 -1.30
CA LYS A 11 2.23 -8.27 -0.62
C LYS A 11 2.80 -9.51 0.06
N ASP A 12 3.58 -10.32 -0.66
CA ASP A 12 4.09 -11.61 -0.17
C ASP A 12 5.04 -11.41 1.03
N GLU A 13 5.82 -10.33 1.01
CA GLU A 13 6.66 -9.90 2.13
C GLU A 13 5.89 -9.24 3.28
N LYS A 14 4.57 -9.05 3.15
CA LYS A 14 3.69 -8.38 4.13
C LYS A 14 4.21 -7.00 4.56
N ARG A 15 4.78 -6.24 3.63
CA ARG A 15 5.35 -4.92 3.91
C ARG A 15 4.26 -3.88 4.10
N THR A 16 4.52 -2.92 4.98
CA THR A 16 3.79 -1.65 5.02
C THR A 16 4.42 -0.70 4.01
N ILE A 17 3.58 -0.07 3.19
CA ILE A 17 4.00 0.86 2.15
C ILE A 17 3.24 2.18 2.23
N SER A 18 3.85 3.24 1.73
CA SER A 18 3.18 4.49 1.39
C SER A 18 2.98 4.54 -0.12
N ILE A 19 1.74 4.67 -0.57
CA ILE A 19 1.42 4.78 -1.99
C ILE A 19 0.97 6.21 -2.28
N THR A 20 1.60 6.86 -3.26
CA THR A 20 1.22 8.19 -3.75
C THR A 20 0.41 8.08 -5.04
N PHE A 21 -0.67 8.86 -5.13
CA PHE A 21 -1.52 8.98 -6.31
C PHE A 21 -1.60 10.44 -6.75
N GLY A 22 -1.38 10.69 -8.04
CA GLY A 22 -1.27 12.05 -8.58
C GLY A 22 -0.17 12.83 -7.86
N ASP A 23 -0.44 14.11 -7.56
CA ASP A 23 0.61 15.05 -7.14
C ASP A 23 0.71 15.28 -5.64
N LYS A 24 -0.28 14.87 -4.82
CA LYS A 24 -0.37 15.29 -3.41
C LYS A 24 -1.00 14.30 -2.41
N LEU A 25 -1.49 13.15 -2.84
CA LEU A 25 -2.16 12.21 -1.93
C LEU A 25 -1.30 10.98 -1.71
N SER A 26 -0.91 10.72 -0.45
CA SER A 26 -0.24 9.49 -0.05
C SER A 26 -1.08 8.70 0.95
N LEU A 27 -1.12 7.37 0.81
CA LEU A 27 -1.81 6.45 1.70
C LEU A 27 -0.83 5.43 2.26
N THR A 28 -0.70 5.41 3.59
CA THR A 28 0.01 4.34 4.29
C THR A 28 -0.88 3.12 4.42
N CYS A 29 -0.45 2.00 3.84
CA CYS A 29 -1.28 0.81 3.72
C CYS A 29 -0.44 -0.48 3.63
N SER A 30 -1.12 -1.63 3.75
CA SER A 30 -0.57 -2.95 3.41
C SER A 30 -1.42 -3.57 2.29
N ILE A 31 -0.79 -4.30 1.38
CA ILE A 31 -1.50 -4.92 0.25
C ILE A 31 -2.14 -6.22 0.72
N ILE A 32 -3.46 -6.34 0.56
CA ILE A 32 -4.23 -7.56 0.88
C ILE A 32 -4.30 -8.47 -0.35
N GLU A 33 -4.67 -7.91 -1.51
CA GLU A 33 -4.86 -8.64 -2.77
C GLU A 33 -4.37 -7.79 -3.95
N THR A 34 -3.89 -8.47 -5.00
CA THR A 34 -3.40 -7.86 -6.24
C THR A 34 -4.20 -8.38 -7.42
N TYR A 35 -4.74 -7.49 -8.23
CA TYR A 35 -5.38 -7.76 -9.52
C TYR A 35 -4.59 -7.05 -10.62
N ASP A 36 -4.87 -7.34 -11.89
CA ASP A 36 -4.07 -6.77 -12.98
C ASP A 36 -4.22 -5.24 -13.09
N ASP A 37 -5.41 -4.70 -12.81
CA ASP A 37 -5.71 -3.26 -12.96
C ASP A 37 -5.81 -2.50 -11.61
N PHE A 38 -5.95 -3.20 -10.49
CA PHE A 38 -6.10 -2.58 -9.18
C PHE A 38 -5.51 -3.45 -8.06
N ILE A 39 -5.22 -2.83 -6.93
CA ILE A 39 -4.84 -3.51 -5.69
C ILE A 39 -5.86 -3.20 -4.59
N LYS A 40 -6.04 -4.17 -3.70
CA LYS A 40 -6.84 -4.01 -2.49
C LYS A 40 -5.89 -3.84 -1.33
N VAL A 41 -6.04 -2.75 -0.60
CA VAL A 41 -5.15 -2.37 0.49
C VAL A 41 -5.90 -2.21 1.80
N ASN A 42 -5.25 -2.53 2.91
CA ASN A 42 -5.70 -2.14 4.23
C ASN A 42 -4.99 -0.85 4.66
N LEU A 43 -5.73 0.18 5.02
CA LEU A 43 -5.13 1.40 5.53
C LEU A 43 -4.49 1.14 6.89
N MET A 44 -3.31 1.70 7.11
CA MET A 44 -2.54 1.53 8.33
C MET A 44 -2.47 2.88 9.05
N THR A 45 -2.59 2.86 10.37
CA THR A 45 -2.36 4.03 11.22
C THR A 45 -1.05 3.84 11.96
N PHE A 46 -0.27 4.92 12.10
CA PHE A 46 0.91 4.90 12.95
C PHE A 46 0.51 5.09 14.42
N ASP A 47 0.80 4.10 15.23
CA ASP A 47 0.65 4.20 16.68
C ASP A 47 1.95 4.71 17.30
N LYS A 48 1.89 5.91 17.87
CA LYS A 48 3.04 6.56 18.52
C LYS A 48 3.51 5.84 19.77
N THR A 49 2.64 5.08 20.44
CA THR A 49 2.96 4.41 21.71
C THR A 49 3.77 3.14 21.49
N THR A 50 3.43 2.38 20.44
CA THR A 50 4.12 1.15 20.05
C THR A 50 5.18 1.39 18.97
N THR A 51 5.27 2.62 18.44
CA THR A 51 6.13 2.99 17.30
C THR A 51 5.96 2.03 16.12
N ALA A 52 4.72 1.60 15.87
CA ALA A 52 4.41 0.59 14.87
C ALA A 52 3.18 0.99 14.04
N PHE A 53 3.08 0.45 12.83
CA PHE A 53 1.90 0.58 11.99
C PHE A 53 0.89 -0.51 12.33
N SER A 54 -0.33 -0.10 12.64
CA SER A 54 -1.44 -0.99 12.96
C SER A 54 -2.51 -0.93 11.88
N PRO A 55 -3.06 -2.08 11.44
CA PRO A 55 -4.14 -2.11 10.47
C PRO A 55 -5.39 -1.43 11.02
N THR A 56 -6.03 -0.63 10.18
CA THR A 56 -7.38 -0.12 10.45
C THR A 56 -8.42 -1.11 9.93
N GLN A 57 -9.71 -0.86 10.20
CA GLN A 57 -10.81 -1.59 9.56
C GLN A 57 -11.19 -1.00 8.19
N LYS A 58 -10.38 -0.09 7.63
CA LYS A 58 -10.67 0.58 6.36
C LYS A 58 -9.91 -0.08 5.22
N ILE A 59 -10.66 -0.76 4.37
CA ILE A 59 -10.18 -1.35 3.12
C ILE A 59 -10.40 -0.34 2.00
N SER A 60 -9.45 -0.23 1.07
CA SER A 60 -9.58 0.61 -0.12
C SER A 60 -9.09 -0.12 -1.37
N PHE A 61 -9.68 0.24 -2.50
CA PHE A 61 -9.26 -0.24 -3.82
C PHE A 61 -8.53 0.89 -4.53
N VAL A 62 -7.37 0.54 -5.08
CA VAL A 62 -6.43 1.48 -5.68
C VAL A 62 -6.15 1.03 -7.11
N PRO A 63 -6.53 1.82 -8.12
CA PRO A 63 -6.14 1.55 -9.50
C PRO A 63 -4.61 1.59 -9.64
N VAL A 64 -4.02 0.60 -10.30
CA VAL A 64 -2.56 0.55 -10.51
C VAL A 64 -2.10 1.72 -11.37
N SER A 65 -2.92 2.14 -12.35
CA SER A 65 -2.64 3.23 -13.28
C SER A 65 -2.57 4.62 -12.63
N THR A 66 -3.08 4.78 -11.40
CA THR A 66 -3.06 6.08 -10.69
C THR A 66 -1.88 6.21 -9.74
N ILE A 67 -1.11 5.13 -9.53
CA ILE A 67 0.04 5.11 -8.62
C ILE A 67 1.21 5.83 -9.29
N SER A 68 1.63 6.95 -8.71
CA SER A 68 2.80 7.70 -9.15
C SER A 68 4.07 7.25 -8.44
N PHE A 69 3.96 6.80 -7.19
CA PHE A 69 5.12 6.38 -6.39
C PHE A 69 4.72 5.39 -5.28
N VAL A 70 5.65 4.51 -4.91
CA VAL A 70 5.51 3.56 -3.80
C VAL A 70 6.79 3.58 -2.97
N GLU A 71 6.64 3.78 -1.66
CA GLU A 71 7.73 3.74 -0.68
C GLU A 71 7.50 2.58 0.30
N ILE A 72 8.55 1.80 0.58
CA ILE A 72 8.51 0.75 1.62
C ILE A 72 8.87 1.40 2.96
N LEU A 73 7.96 1.33 3.92
CA LEU A 73 8.15 1.90 5.25
C LEU A 73 8.87 0.88 6.14
N ARG A 74 9.86 1.36 6.91
CA ARG A 74 10.65 0.57 7.86
C ARG A 74 10.02 0.51 9.23
#